data_AF-A0A0S9R1H0-F1
#
_entry.id   AF-A0A0S9R1H0-F1
#
_cell.length_a   1.000
_cell.length_b   1.000
_cell.length_c   1.000
_cell.angle_alpha   90.00
_cell.angle_beta   90.00
_cell.angle_gamma   90.00
#
_symmetry.space_group_name_H-M   'P 1'
#
loop_
_entity.id
_entity.type
_entity.pdbx_description
1 polymer ?
#
loop_
_entity_poly.entity_id
_entity_poly.type
_entity_poly.pdbx_seq_one_letter_code
_entity_poly.pdbx_strand_id
1 'polypeptide(L)'
;MAKVKKSEKASGGAKKSSKKGGPSSAKELAKAQGQVEKLRGSVDQLERKLEKAKGKAAQWKAEARQERSKVAKLEARLRRATRDAPVDHAPPAERGDLPVEESPVPDESWTVVRLRAAAREKQVPGASRMTKGALLEALRG
;
A
#
# COMPACT_ATOMS: atom_id res chain seq x y z
N MET A 1 -52.01 18.82 90.65
CA MET A 1 -51.30 19.82 89.83
C MET A 1 -50.14 19.06 89.17
N ALA A 2 -49.94 18.94 87.85
CA ALA A 2 -50.27 19.79 86.72
C ALA A 2 -50.79 18.98 85.51
N LYS A 3 -51.59 19.65 84.67
CA LYS A 3 -52.08 19.27 83.33
C LYS A 3 -51.03 19.61 82.27
N VAL A 4 -51.13 18.96 81.09
CA VAL A 4 -50.91 19.42 79.68
C VAL A 4 -50.55 18.15 78.88
N LYS A 5 -51.32 17.58 77.94
CA LYS A 5 -52.08 18.01 76.72
C LYS A 5 -51.40 17.40 75.47
N LYS A 6 -52.23 16.98 74.50
CA LYS A 6 -51.98 16.85 73.03
C LYS A 6 -51.45 15.47 72.60
N SER A 7 -51.93 14.75 71.58
CA SER A 7 -52.96 14.93 70.51
C SER A 7 -53.07 13.66 69.65
N GLU A 8 -54.24 13.46 69.01
CA GLU A 8 -54.49 12.87 67.67
C GLU A 8 -54.18 11.37 67.39
N LYS A 9 -55.19 10.54 67.04
CA LYS A 9 -55.75 10.26 65.68
C LYS A 9 -54.78 9.37 64.87
N ALA A 10 -55.13 8.16 64.43
CA ALA A 10 -56.19 7.91 63.46
C ALA A 10 -56.68 6.46 63.42
N SER A 11 -58.00 6.35 63.35
CA SER A 11 -58.76 5.26 62.77
C SER A 11 -58.59 5.20 61.24
N GLY A 12 -58.55 3.98 60.71
CA GLY A 12 -59.34 3.62 59.53
C GLY A 12 -58.67 3.68 58.15
N GLY A 13 -58.96 2.65 57.36
CA GLY A 13 -59.19 2.82 55.93
C GLY A 13 -58.32 1.96 55.01
N ALA A 14 -58.86 0.81 54.61
CA ALA A 14 -58.43 0.09 53.43
C ALA A 14 -58.34 1.00 52.20
N LYS A 15 -57.24 0.94 51.44
CA LYS A 15 -57.20 1.40 50.04
C LYS A 15 -56.47 0.40 49.16
N LYS A 16 -57.29 -0.44 48.54
CA LYS A 16 -57.11 -1.11 47.25
C LYS A 16 -56.52 -0.11 46.24
N SER A 17 -55.23 -0.20 45.95
CA SER A 17 -54.55 0.55 44.88
C SER A 17 -54.35 -0.31 43.63
N SER A 18 -55.40 -1.01 43.21
CA SER A 18 -55.48 -1.49 41.83
C SER A 18 -55.86 -0.31 40.92
N LYS A 19 -55.12 -0.13 39.82
CA LYS A 19 -55.46 0.67 38.62
C LYS A 19 -54.88 2.09 38.58
N LYS A 20 -53.61 2.18 38.19
CA LYS A 20 -53.01 3.40 37.62
C LYS A 20 -52.12 3.09 36.40
N GLY A 21 -52.60 2.23 35.50
CA GLY A 21 -52.18 2.27 34.10
C GLY A 21 -52.91 3.42 33.42
N GLY A 22 -52.48 4.65 33.68
CA GLY A 22 -53.09 5.86 33.15
C GLY A 22 -52.65 6.18 31.72
N PRO A 23 -53.27 7.17 31.05
CA PRO A 23 -53.04 7.54 29.64
C PRO A 23 -51.57 7.82 29.23
N SER A 24 -50.66 7.97 30.20
CA SER A 24 -49.21 8.08 29.98
C SER A 24 -48.62 6.84 29.31
N SER A 25 -48.97 5.63 29.77
CA SER A 25 -48.42 4.38 29.21
C SER A 25 -48.96 4.10 27.80
N ALA A 26 -50.17 4.56 27.48
CA ALA A 26 -50.72 4.46 26.13
C ALA A 26 -50.00 5.40 25.14
N LYS A 27 -49.66 6.62 25.55
CA LYS A 27 -48.86 7.55 24.73
C LYS A 27 -47.43 7.03 24.49
N GLU A 28 -46.81 6.45 25.51
CA GLU A 28 -45.48 5.85 25.39
C GLU A 28 -45.49 4.64 24.45
N LEU A 29 -46.50 3.76 24.56
CA LEU A 29 -46.69 2.65 23.64
C LEU A 29 -46.88 3.12 22.19
N ALA A 30 -47.72 4.14 21.95
CA ALA A 30 -47.92 4.69 20.61
C ALA A 30 -46.62 5.31 20.05
N LYS A 31 -45.83 6.00 20.88
CA LYS A 31 -44.52 6.55 20.49
C LYS A 31 -43.53 5.43 20.15
N ALA A 32 -43.46 4.39 20.99
CA ALA A 32 -42.61 3.23 20.76
C ALA A 32 -43.00 2.49 19.47
N GLN A 33 -44.29 2.30 19.21
CA GLN A 33 -44.79 1.71 17.97
C GLN A 33 -44.37 2.53 16.74
N GLY A 34 -44.55 3.86 16.78
CA GLY A 34 -44.11 4.73 15.69
C GLY A 34 -42.59 4.72 15.48
N GLN A 35 -41.79 4.54 16.54
CA GLN A 35 -40.34 4.35 16.42
C GLN A 35 -39.99 3.00 15.78
N VAL A 36 -40.69 1.93 16.16
CA VAL A 36 -40.50 0.59 15.57
C VAL A 36 -40.82 0.61 14.09
N GLU A 37 -41.90 1.25 13.66
CA GLU A 37 -42.23 1.37 12.23
C GLU A 37 -41.18 2.16 11.45
N LYS A 38 -40.68 3.28 12.00
CA LYS A 38 -39.59 4.04 11.39
C LYS A 38 -38.30 3.22 11.27
N LEU A 39 -37.96 2.46 12.30
CA LEU A 39 -36.80 1.57 12.29
C LEU A 39 -36.97 0.46 11.26
N ARG A 40 -38.15 -0.15 11.16
CA ARG A 40 -38.45 -1.15 10.11
C ARG A 40 -38.28 -0.58 8.71
N GLY A 41 -38.86 0.58 8.42
CA GLY A 41 -38.68 1.24 7.13
C GLY A 41 -37.22 1.58 6.83
N SER A 42 -36.44 1.93 7.86
CA SER A 42 -34.99 2.18 7.71
C SER A 42 -34.22 0.89 7.41
N VAL A 43 -34.56 -0.22 8.08
CA VAL A 43 -33.99 -1.55 7.81
C VAL A 43 -34.30 -1.97 6.36
N ASP A 44 -35.55 -1.89 5.92
CA ASP A 44 -35.94 -2.23 4.55
C ASP A 44 -35.16 -1.40 3.51
N GLN A 45 -34.95 -0.11 3.79
CA GLN A 45 -34.19 0.77 2.91
C GLN A 45 -32.69 0.38 2.88
N LEU A 46 -32.12 0.03 4.03
CA LEU A 46 -30.72 -0.43 4.13
C LEU A 46 -30.52 -1.77 3.42
N GLU A 47 -31.44 -2.72 3.56
CA GLU A 47 -31.40 -4.00 2.87
C GLU A 47 -31.43 -3.82 1.35
N ARG A 48 -32.31 -2.94 0.84
CA ARG A 48 -32.35 -2.61 -0.60
C ARG A 48 -31.04 -1.97 -1.08
N LYS A 49 -30.43 -1.09 -0.27
CA LYS A 49 -29.12 -0.50 -0.59
C LYS A 49 -28.01 -1.54 -0.58
N LEU A 50 -28.04 -2.47 0.38
CA LEU A 50 -27.09 -3.56 0.51
C LEU A 50 -27.16 -4.48 -0.70
N GLU A 51 -28.36 -4.88 -1.13
CA GLU A 51 -28.53 -5.71 -2.33
C GLU A 51 -28.03 -5.02 -3.60
N LYS A 52 -28.32 -3.72 -3.77
CA LYS A 52 -27.76 -2.94 -4.88
C LYS A 52 -26.23 -2.89 -4.83
N ALA A 53 -25.65 -2.72 -3.65
CA ALA A 53 -24.20 -2.67 -3.47
C ALA A 53 -23.55 -4.04 -3.78
N LYS A 54 -24.15 -5.14 -3.34
CA LYS A 54 -23.71 -6.50 -3.68
C LYS A 54 -23.75 -6.75 -5.18
N GLY A 55 -24.83 -6.33 -5.85
CA GLY A 55 -24.96 -6.43 -7.31
C GLY A 55 -23.83 -5.69 -8.05
N LYS A 56 -23.56 -4.44 -7.66
CA LYS A 56 -22.43 -3.66 -8.22
C LYS A 56 -21.08 -4.31 -7.94
N ALA A 57 -20.86 -4.81 -6.73
CA ALA A 57 -19.61 -5.49 -6.37
C ALA A 57 -19.40 -6.75 -7.22
N ALA A 58 -20.45 -7.53 -7.47
CA ALA A 58 -20.39 -8.69 -8.36
C ALA A 58 -20.05 -8.30 -9.80
N GLN A 59 -20.65 -7.23 -10.31
CA GLN A 59 -20.35 -6.69 -11.65
C GLN A 59 -18.89 -6.25 -11.76
N TRP A 60 -18.39 -5.43 -10.83
CA TRP A 60 -16.99 -5.00 -10.84
C TRP A 60 -16.01 -6.17 -10.70
N LYS A 61 -16.36 -7.20 -9.92
CA LYS A 61 -15.53 -8.42 -9.83
C LYS A 61 -15.47 -9.17 -11.16
N ALA A 62 -16.58 -9.26 -11.89
CA ALA A 62 -16.62 -9.87 -13.22
C ALA A 62 -15.81 -9.06 -14.23
N GLU A 63 -15.98 -7.74 -14.25
CA GLU A 63 -15.23 -6.82 -15.12
C GLU A 63 -13.73 -6.88 -14.84
N ALA A 64 -13.31 -6.82 -13.57
CA ALA A 64 -11.92 -6.96 -13.18
C ALA A 64 -11.31 -8.30 -13.62
N ARG A 65 -12.09 -9.39 -13.58
CA ARG A 65 -11.63 -10.70 -14.09
C ARG A 65 -11.46 -10.69 -15.61
N GLN A 66 -12.36 -10.03 -16.33
CA GLN A 66 -12.28 -9.88 -17.77
C GLN A 66 -11.04 -9.07 -18.18
N GLU A 67 -10.81 -7.93 -17.52
CA GLU A 67 -9.64 -7.08 -17.76
C GLU A 67 -8.33 -7.80 -17.45
N ARG A 68 -8.24 -8.50 -16.31
CA ARG A 68 -7.07 -9.36 -16.00
C ARG A 68 -6.80 -10.40 -17.10
N SER A 69 -7.85 -10.98 -17.67
CA SER A 69 -7.72 -11.95 -18.75
C SER A 69 -7.23 -11.29 -20.05
N LYS A 70 -7.66 -10.05 -20.34
CA LYS A 70 -7.16 -9.28 -21.48
C LYS A 70 -5.69 -8.92 -21.30
N VAL A 71 -5.30 -8.44 -20.12
CA VAL A 71 -3.90 -8.14 -19.77
C VAL A 71 -3.02 -9.38 -19.95
N ALA A 72 -3.41 -10.52 -19.38
CA ALA A 72 -2.66 -11.77 -19.53
C ALA A 72 -2.48 -12.18 -21.00
N LYS A 73 -3.50 -11.99 -21.85
CA LYS A 73 -3.40 -12.24 -23.30
C LYS A 73 -2.44 -11.27 -23.98
N LEU A 74 -2.49 -9.98 -23.64
CA LEU A 74 -1.59 -8.97 -24.21
C LEU A 74 -0.14 -9.23 -23.78
N GLU A 75 0.09 -9.55 -22.52
CA GLU A 75 1.42 -9.93 -22.02
C GLU A 75 1.97 -11.18 -22.73
N ALA A 76 1.14 -12.19 -22.94
CA ALA A 76 1.54 -13.39 -23.69
C ALA A 76 1.88 -13.05 -25.16
N ARG A 77 1.12 -12.16 -25.79
CA ARG A 77 1.40 -11.67 -27.15
C ARG A 77 2.69 -10.85 -27.19
N LEU A 78 2.92 -9.98 -26.21
CA LEU A 78 4.14 -9.19 -26.08
C LEU A 78 5.34 -10.11 -25.91
N ARG A 79 5.29 -11.09 -25.01
CA ARG A 79 6.36 -12.08 -24.82
C ARG A 79 6.68 -12.85 -26.10
N ARG A 80 5.65 -13.26 -26.86
CA ARG A 80 5.85 -13.92 -28.17
C ARG A 80 6.50 -12.96 -29.17
N ALA A 81 5.98 -11.75 -29.29
CA ALA A 81 6.55 -10.74 -30.18
C ALA A 81 8.00 -10.38 -29.81
N THR A 82 8.34 -10.29 -28.53
CA THR A 82 9.73 -10.06 -28.09
C THR A 82 10.64 -11.26 -28.38
N ARG A 83 10.12 -12.49 -28.25
CA ARG A 83 10.88 -13.70 -28.60
C ARG A 83 11.10 -13.84 -30.10
N ASP A 84 10.07 -13.52 -30.88
CA ASP A 84 10.05 -13.69 -32.33
C ASP A 84 10.57 -12.43 -33.05
N ALA A 85 10.85 -11.35 -32.31
CA ALA A 85 11.51 -10.16 -32.84
C ALA A 85 12.87 -10.58 -33.37
N PRO A 86 13.23 -10.19 -34.61
CA PRO A 86 14.59 -10.35 -35.07
C PRO A 86 15.47 -9.60 -34.09
N VAL A 87 16.27 -10.35 -33.35
CA VAL A 87 17.40 -9.77 -32.65
C VAL A 87 18.30 -9.33 -33.78
N ASP A 88 18.25 -8.05 -34.14
CA ASP A 88 19.36 -7.42 -34.82
C ASP A 88 20.53 -7.57 -33.85
N HIS A 89 21.22 -8.69 -33.99
CA HIS A 89 22.62 -8.80 -33.63
C HIS A 89 23.37 -7.89 -34.58
N ALA A 90 23.14 -6.57 -34.46
CA ALA A 90 24.24 -5.66 -34.63
C ALA A 90 25.32 -6.26 -33.72
N PRO A 91 26.46 -6.73 -34.28
CA PRO A 91 27.57 -7.14 -33.45
C PRO A 91 27.74 -6.01 -32.44
N PRO A 92 27.92 -6.32 -31.13
CA PRO A 92 28.18 -5.27 -30.16
C PRO A 92 29.26 -4.43 -30.80
N ALA A 93 28.94 -3.17 -31.14
CA ALA A 93 29.91 -2.29 -31.75
C ALA A 93 31.13 -2.44 -30.87
N GLU A 94 32.20 -3.00 -31.46
CA GLU A 94 33.53 -3.10 -30.88
C GLU A 94 33.65 -1.93 -29.92
N ARG A 95 33.67 -2.20 -28.60
CA ARG A 95 33.79 -1.14 -27.60
C ARG A 95 35.00 -0.34 -28.05
N GLY A 96 34.77 0.86 -28.54
CA GLY A 96 35.61 1.47 -29.56
C GLY A 96 37.09 1.26 -29.34
N ASP A 97 37.71 0.51 -30.24
CA ASP A 97 38.98 0.97 -30.79
C ASP A 97 38.63 2.15 -31.72
N LEU A 98 38.37 3.30 -31.08
CA LEU A 98 38.97 4.51 -31.62
C LEU A 98 40.46 4.18 -31.79
N PRO A 99 41.13 4.60 -32.87
CA PRO A 99 42.58 4.55 -32.90
C PRO A 99 43.05 5.46 -31.76
N VAL A 100 43.20 4.90 -30.57
CA VAL A 100 44.10 5.44 -29.57
C VAL A 100 45.43 5.23 -30.26
N GLU A 101 45.99 6.30 -30.82
CA GLU A 101 47.43 6.39 -31.02
C GLU A 101 48.04 5.98 -29.69
N GLU A 102 48.38 4.69 -29.57
CA GLU A 102 48.93 4.08 -28.38
C GLU A 102 50.34 4.63 -28.27
N SER A 103 50.46 5.88 -27.82
CA SER A 103 51.75 6.45 -27.51
C SER A 103 52.41 5.50 -26.50
N PRO A 104 53.52 4.84 -26.87
CA PRO A 104 54.16 3.81 -26.04
C PRO A 104 54.82 4.41 -24.79
N VAL A 105 54.81 5.74 -24.68
CA VAL A 105 55.40 6.52 -23.60
C VAL A 105 54.34 6.75 -22.51
N PRO A 106 54.58 6.29 -21.27
CA PRO A 106 53.68 6.53 -20.16
C PRO A 106 53.60 8.02 -19.80
N ASP A 107 52.41 8.61 -19.98
CA ASP A 107 52.13 10.01 -19.70
C ASP A 107 50.99 10.18 -18.69
N GLU A 108 50.71 11.43 -18.30
CA GLU A 108 49.67 11.73 -17.30
C GLU A 108 48.25 11.38 -17.77
N SER A 109 48.05 11.17 -19.08
CA SER A 109 46.75 10.75 -19.62
C SER A 109 46.43 9.27 -19.31
N TRP A 110 47.46 8.46 -19.00
CA TRP A 110 47.25 7.05 -18.71
C TRP A 110 46.48 6.82 -17.41
N THR A 111 45.59 5.84 -17.43
CA THR A 111 44.88 5.39 -16.23
C THR A 111 45.82 4.59 -15.32
N VAL A 112 45.54 4.59 -14.02
CA VAL A 112 46.33 3.80 -13.04
C VAL A 112 46.33 2.31 -13.38
N VAL A 113 45.24 1.80 -13.97
CA VAL A 113 45.14 0.41 -14.43
C VAL A 113 46.15 0.13 -15.56
N ARG A 114 46.21 1.02 -16.55
CA ARG A 114 47.17 0.92 -17.67
C ARG A 114 48.62 1.05 -17.18
N LEU A 115 48.89 1.98 -16.28
CA LEU A 115 50.21 2.16 -15.67
C LEU A 115 50.66 0.93 -14.87
N ARG A 116 49.74 0.29 -14.12
CA ARG A 116 50.06 -0.96 -13.42
C ARG A 116 50.28 -2.13 -14.36
N ALA A 117 49.56 -2.18 -15.48
CA ALA A 117 49.78 -3.21 -16.50
C ALA A 117 51.18 -3.06 -17.11
N ALA A 118 51.57 -1.86 -17.54
CA ALA A 118 52.90 -1.58 -18.06
C ALA A 118 54.01 -1.80 -17.01
N ALA A 119 53.74 -1.47 -15.74
CA ALA A 119 54.68 -1.72 -14.64
C ALA A 119 54.88 -3.22 -14.36
N ARG A 120 53.86 -4.06 -14.60
CA ARG A 120 54.00 -5.53 -14.52
C ARG A 120 54.82 -6.08 -15.67
N GLU A 121 54.64 -5.54 -16.87
CA GLU A 121 55.43 -5.90 -18.05
C GLU A 121 56.91 -5.57 -17.87
N LYS A 122 57.22 -4.40 -17.28
CA LYS A 122 58.58 -4.00 -16.87
C LYS A 122 59.04 -4.60 -15.52
N GLN A 123 58.26 -5.49 -14.91
CA GLN A 123 58.55 -6.16 -13.63
C GLN A 123 58.89 -5.21 -12.46
N VAL A 124 58.25 -4.03 -12.39
CA VAL A 124 58.42 -3.06 -11.30
C VAL A 124 57.89 -3.65 -9.97
N PRO A 125 58.74 -3.86 -8.96
CA PRO A 125 58.33 -4.44 -7.68
C PRO A 125 57.34 -3.53 -6.95
N GLY A 126 56.26 -4.09 -6.42
CA GLY A 126 55.29 -3.33 -5.62
C GLY A 126 54.38 -2.39 -6.42
N ALA A 127 54.38 -2.44 -7.75
CA ALA A 127 53.56 -1.59 -8.63
C ALA A 127 52.06 -1.53 -8.26
N SER A 128 51.52 -2.59 -7.66
CA SER A 128 50.10 -2.63 -7.25
C SER A 128 49.77 -1.67 -6.09
N ARG A 129 50.77 -1.28 -5.29
CA ARG A 129 50.62 -0.35 -4.15
C ARG A 129 51.08 1.08 -4.48
N MET A 130 51.66 1.29 -5.66
CA MET A 130 52.14 2.60 -6.09
C MET A 130 50.99 3.52 -6.52
N THR A 131 51.17 4.81 -6.26
CA THR A 131 50.28 5.88 -6.72
C THR A 131 50.52 6.18 -8.20
N LYS A 132 49.61 6.93 -8.85
CA LYS A 132 49.71 7.26 -10.28
C LYS A 132 51.05 7.93 -10.64
N GLY A 133 51.48 8.91 -9.85
CA GLY A 133 52.75 9.62 -10.06
C GLY A 133 53.96 8.70 -9.85
N ALA A 134 53.96 7.87 -8.82
CA ALA A 134 55.05 6.92 -8.57
C ALA A 134 55.16 5.86 -9.70
N LEU A 135 54.04 5.46 -10.30
CA LEU A 135 54.03 4.57 -11.45
C LEU A 135 54.56 5.24 -12.72
N LEU A 136 54.28 6.53 -12.92
CA LEU A 136 54.81 7.28 -14.07
C LEU A 136 56.32 7.45 -13.99
N GLU A 137 56.83 7.82 -12.81
CA GLU A 137 58.28 7.95 -12.57
C GLU A 137 59.00 6.60 -12.73
N ALA A 138 58.46 5.53 -12.14
CA ALA A 138 59.06 4.19 -12.24
C ALA A 138 59.06 3.62 -13.67
N LEU A 139 58.21 4.13 -14.55
CA LEU A 139 58.13 3.70 -15.95
C LEU A 139 58.93 4.59 -16.93
N ARG A 140 59.31 5.80 -16.52
CA ARG A 140 60.16 6.75 -17.27
C ARG A 140 61.65 6.55 -17.03
N GLY A 141 62.03 6.00 -15.86
CA GLY A 141 63.39 5.52 -15.58
C GLY A 141 63.70 4.22 -16.31
#